data_AF-A0A7G6XGD6-F1
#
_entry.id   AF-A0A7G6XGD6-F1
#
_cell.length_a   1.000
_cell.length_b   1.000
_cell.length_c   1.000
_cell.angle_alpha   90.00
_cell.angle_beta   90.00
_cell.angle_gamma   90.00
#
_symmetry.space_group_name_H-M   'P 1'
#
loop_
_entity.id
_entity.type
_entity.pdbx_description
1 polymer ?
#
loop_
_entity_poly.entity_id
_entity_poly.type
_entity_poly.pdbx_seq_one_letter_code
_entity_poly.pdbx_strand_id
1 'polypeptide(L)' 'MTDRYEYVPHHLLRRRVRDIASGIEGELMAVINENVSAGLHPHWIELAYVRGPSGREFSTAVDNIEPAGLHPRQLT' A
#
# COMPACT_ATOMS: atom_id res chain seq x y z
N MET A 1 -13.72 12.60 19.44
CA MET A 1 -13.00 11.60 18.62
C MET A 1 -12.27 12.39 17.56
N THR A 2 -10.93 12.35 17.54
CA THR A 2 -10.17 13.02 16.48
C THR A 2 -10.26 12.14 15.25
N ASP A 3 -10.90 12.63 14.20
CA ASP A 3 -10.83 12.00 12.89
C ASP A 3 -9.36 12.05 12.44
N ARG A 4 -8.75 10.88 12.23
CA ARG A 4 -7.36 10.74 11.77
C ARG A 4 -7.30 10.23 10.34
N TYR A 5 -8.41 10.29 9.62
CA TYR A 5 -8.45 9.95 8.21
C TYR A 5 -7.67 10.98 7.41
N GLU A 6 -6.48 10.60 6.95
CA GLU A 6 -5.60 11.49 6.19
C GLU A 6 -4.74 10.76 5.18
N TYR A 7 -4.45 11.44 4.06
CA TYR A 7 -3.43 11.00 3.11
C TYR A 7 -2.04 11.24 3.70
N VAL A 8 -1.25 10.18 3.82
CA VAL A 8 0.09 10.23 4.39
C VAL A 8 1.12 10.28 3.25
N PRO A 9 2.11 11.19 3.30
CA PRO A 9 3.21 11.18 2.36
C PRO A 9 4.03 9.87 2.43
N HIS A 10 4.38 9.30 1.28
CA HIS A 10 5.22 8.11 1.23
C HIS A 10 6.24 8.17 0.09
N HIS A 11 7.48 7.76 0.35
CA HIS A 11 8.58 7.85 -0.61
C HIS A 11 8.41 6.93 -1.84
N LEU A 12 7.61 5.85 -1.70
CA LEU A 12 7.25 4.94 -2.79
C LEU A 12 5.99 5.34 -3.55
N LEU A 13 5.36 6.47 -3.24
CA LEU A 13 4.15 6.91 -3.94
C LEU A 13 4.43 7.01 -5.45
N ARG A 14 3.52 6.49 -6.27
CA ARG A 14 3.66 6.36 -7.74
C ARG A 14 4.82 5.49 -8.21
N ARG A 15 5.35 4.61 -7.35
CA ARG A 15 6.39 3.63 -7.69
C ARG A 15 5.84 2.21 -7.66
N ARG A 16 6.55 1.30 -8.34
CA ARG A 16 6.29 -0.13 -8.29
C ARG A 16 6.63 -0.67 -6.90
N VAL A 17 5.67 -1.38 -6.32
CA VAL A 17 5.80 -2.05 -5.03
C VAL A 17 5.34 -3.50 -5.14
N ARG A 18 5.82 -4.34 -4.23
CA ARG A 18 5.37 -5.71 -4.03
C ARG A 18 4.74 -5.82 -2.64
N ASP A 19 3.54 -6.35 -2.57
CA ASP A 19 2.97 -6.83 -1.31
C ASP A 19 3.69 -8.12 -0.90
N ILE A 20 4.34 -8.12 0.26
CA ILE A 20 5.19 -9.23 0.73
C ILE A 20 4.33 -10.47 0.98
N ALA A 21 3.14 -10.30 1.56
CA ALA A 21 2.27 -11.42 1.94
C ALA A 21 1.69 -12.16 0.73
N SER A 22 1.26 -11.43 -0.30
CA SER A 22 0.66 -12.04 -1.50
C SER A 22 1.63 -12.24 -2.67
N GLY A 23 2.79 -11.55 -2.65
CA GLY A 23 3.73 -11.48 -3.77
C GLY A 23 3.24 -10.64 -4.95
N ILE A 24 2.05 -10.05 -4.86
CA ILE A 24 1.46 -9.27 -5.96
C ILE A 24 2.18 -7.92 -6.07
N GLU A 25 2.59 -7.59 -7.29
CA GLU A 25 3.15 -6.28 -7.61
C GLU A 25 2.10 -5.32 -8.17
N GLY A 26 2.29 -4.03 -7.90
CA GLY A 26 1.49 -2.95 -8.47
C GLY A 26 2.12 -1.59 -8.27
N GLU A 27 1.41 -0.53 -8.61
CA GLU A 27 1.82 0.85 -8.32
C GLU A 27 1.19 1.32 -7.01
N LEU A 28 1.99 1.89 -6.10
CA LEU A 28 1.45 2.53 -4.90
C LEU A 28 0.73 3.84 -5.28
N MET A 29 -0.58 3.86 -5.11
CA MET A 29 -1.45 4.97 -5.52
C MET A 29 -1.66 5.99 -4.41
N ALA A 30 -1.77 5.52 -3.16
CA ALA A 30 -1.96 6.33 -1.97
C ALA A 30 -1.51 5.58 -0.72
N VAL A 31 -1.16 6.34 0.31
CA VAL A 31 -1.12 5.85 1.69
C VAL A 31 -2.13 6.66 2.49
N ILE A 32 -2.99 5.98 3.24
CA ILE A 32 -4.04 6.62 4.04
C ILE A 32 -4.01 6.05 5.44
N ASN A 33 -4.00 6.90 6.46
CA ASN A 33 -4.22 6.46 7.83
C ASN A 33 -5.72 6.21 8.04
N GLU A 34 -6.12 4.96 8.26
CA GLU A 34 -7.52 4.54 8.33
C GLU A 34 -7.79 3.69 9.57
N ASN A 35 -9.02 3.78 10.10
CA ASN A 35 -9.48 2.90 11.16
C ASN A 35 -9.97 1.58 10.56
N VAL A 36 -9.26 0.49 10.86
CA VAL A 36 -9.60 -0.86 10.38
C VAL A 36 -10.34 -1.71 11.42
N SER A 37 -10.66 -1.14 12.58
CA SER A 37 -11.41 -1.87 13.62
C SER A 37 -12.88 -2.01 13.25
N ALA A 38 -13.45 -3.20 13.48
CA ALA A 38 -14.90 -3.43 13.45
C ALA A 38 -15.60 -3.16 14.80
N GLY A 39 -14.87 -2.66 15.81
CA GLY A 39 -15.35 -2.56 17.20
C GLY A 39 -15.30 -1.15 17.77
N LEU A 40 -15.56 -1.05 19.08
CA LEU A 40 -15.62 0.23 19.80
C LEU A 40 -14.26 0.88 20.04
N HIS A 41 -13.17 0.11 19.91
CA HIS A 41 -11.81 0.59 20.10
C HIS A 41 -11.16 0.78 18.72
N PRO A 42 -10.89 2.03 18.31
CA PRO A 42 -10.35 2.29 16.99
C PRO A 42 -8.93 1.74 16.87
N HIS A 43 -8.65 1.09 15.74
CA HIS A 43 -7.32 0.64 15.36
C HIS A 43 -6.92 1.35 14.08
N TRP A 44 -6.16 2.44 14.24
CA TRP A 44 -5.67 3.25 13.14
C TRP A 44 -4.34 2.70 12.64
N ILE A 45 -4.25 2.47 11.34
CA ILE A 45 -3.02 2.06 10.67
C ILE A 45 -2.89 2.78 9.33
N GLU A 46 -1.67 2.88 8.83
CA GLU A 46 -1.42 3.33 7.47
C GLU A 46 -1.66 2.17 6.49
N LEU A 47 -2.62 2.37 5.58
CA LEU A 47 -2.92 1.47 4.49
C LEU A 47 -2.30 1.96 3.18
N ALA A 48 -1.57 1.07 2.52
CA ALA A 48 -1.10 1.24 1.16
C ALA A 48 -2.18 0.78 0.18
N TYR A 49 -2.65 1.69 -0.67
CA TYR A 49 -3.53 1.37 -1.81
C TYR A 49 -2.68 1.11 -3.04
N VAL A 50 -2.68 -0.14 -3.52
CA VAL A 50 -1.85 -0.59 -4.62
C VAL A 50 -2.73 -0.95 -5.80
N ARG A 51 -2.43 -0.38 -6.97
CA ARG A 51 -3.10 -0.73 -8.22
C ARG A 51 -2.36 -1.87 -8.91
N GLY A 52 -2.99 -3.04 -8.91
CA GLY A 52 -2.44 -4.25 -9.53
C GLY A 52 -2.54 -4.25 -11.07
N PRO A 53 -2.04 -5.32 -11.73
CA PRO A 53 -1.98 -5.40 -13.20
C PRO A 53 -3.33 -5.37 -13.90
N SER A 54 -4.41 -5.79 -13.23
CA SER A 54 -5.77 -5.70 -13.75
C SER A 54 -6.35 -4.28 -13.72
N GLY A 55 -5.62 -3.30 -13.19
CA GLY A 55 -6.10 -1.95 -12.94
C GLY A 55 -6.96 -1.82 -11.68
N ARG A 56 -7.27 -2.93 -11.00
CA ARG A 56 -7.99 -2.92 -9.72
C ARG A 56 -7.06 -2.60 -8.56
N GLU A 57 -7.56 -1.78 -7.63
CA GLU A 57 -6.86 -1.48 -6.39
C GLU A 57 -7.18 -2.49 -5.30
N PHE A 58 -6.16 -2.79 -4.51
CA PHE A 58 -6.26 -3.52 -3.25
C PHE A 58 -5.50 -2.75 -2.17
N SER A 59 -5.87 -2.94 -0.91
CA SER A 59 -5.17 -2.34 0.22
C SER A 59 -4.40 -3.39 1.02
N THR A 60 -3.30 -2.96 1.62
CA THR A 60 -2.47 -3.74 2.55
C THR A 60 -1.83 -2.79 3.56
N ALA A 61 -1.24 -3.27 4.65
CA ALA A 61 -0.49 -2.42 5.56
C ALA A 61 0.75 -1.83 4.84
N VAL A 62 1.11 -0.58 5.13
CA VAL A 62 2.33 0.04 4.55
C VAL A 62 3.57 -0.80 4.85
N ASP A 63 3.67 -1.36 6.06
CA ASP A 63 4.81 -2.22 6.45
C ASP A 63 4.87 -3.55 5.67
N ASN A 64 3.82 -3.87 4.91
CA ASN A 64 3.73 -5.09 4.10
C ASN A 64 4.06 -4.84 2.62
N ILE A 65 4.48 -3.62 2.25
CA ILE A 65 4.97 -3.32 0.90
C ILE A 65 6.48 -3.08 0.87
N GLU A 66 7.12 -3.54 -0.19
CA GLU A 66 8.51 -3.23 -0.48
C GLU A 66 8.67 -2.73 -1.92
N PRO A 67 9.77 -2.02 -2.26
CA PRO A 67 10.03 -1.63 -3.63
C PRO A 67 10.11 -2.86 -4.55
N ALA A 68 9.28 -2.90 -5.59
CA ALA A 68 9.45 -3.84 -6.68
C ALA A 68 10.47 -3.23 -7.65
N GLY A 69 11.75 -3.55 -7.45
CA GLY A 69 12.82 -3.14 -8.35
C GLY A 69 12.63 -3.73 -9.75
N LEU A 70 13.23 -3.09 -10.77
CA LEU A 70 13.50 -3.76 -12.03
C LEU A 70 14.49 -4.91 -11.74
N HIS A 71 14.03 -6.16 -11.78
CA HIS A 71 14.95 -7.28 -11.86
C HIS A 71 15.87 -7.06 -13.09
N PRO A 72 17.21 -7.11 -12.96
CA PRO A 72 18.13 -6.90 -14.08
C PRO A 72 18.10 -8.02 -15.16
N ARG A 73 17.07 -8.88 -15.19
CA ARG A 73 16.94 -10.01 -16.13
C ARG A 73 16.18 -9.70 -17.43
N GLN A 74 15.89 -8.43 -17.74
CA GLN A 74 15.20 -8.06 -19.00
C GLN A 74 16.09 -7.30 -20.00
N LEU A 75 17.42 -7.39 -19.87
CA LEU A 75 18.37 -6.97 -20.90
C LEU A 75 19.14 -8.21 -21.42
N THR A 76 18.50 -9.05 -22.23
CA THR A 76 19.20 -9.99 -23.11
C THR A 76 18.32 -10.32 -24.31
#